data_AF-A0A7V7ZKK2-F1
#
_entry.id   AF-A0A7V7ZKK2-F1
#
_cell.length_a   1.000
_cell.length_b   1.000
_cell.length_c   1.000
_cell.angle_alpha   90.00
_cell.angle_beta   90.00
_cell.angle_gamma   90.00
#
_symmetry.space_group_name_H-M   'P 1'
#
loop_
_entity.id
_entity.type
_entity.pdbx_description
1 polymer ?
#
loop_
_entity_poly.entity_id
_entity_poly.type
_entity_poly.pdbx_seq_one_letter_code
_entity_poly.pdbx_strand_id
1 'polypeptide(L)'
;MNHWNSFKKPSSTICPQIYCFHWRAAGGWVAEGLYPNLQVAYQAQEFVATSRCGCHFGHCARLGVLGDCDWYEPDELQLAQDGLPWFYFIPNPQMLPEEMRDEYIRASELLWGTLHWHGCA
;
A
#
# COMPACT_ATOMS: atom_id res chain seq x y z
N MET A 1 3.50 6.56 -16.27
CA MET A 1 2.97 6.52 -14.90
C MET A 1 1.56 7.09 -14.92
N ASN A 2 0.61 6.47 -14.22
CA ASN A 2 -0.68 7.13 -13.98
C ASN A 2 -0.38 8.39 -13.16
N HIS A 3 -0.77 9.55 -13.65
CA HIS A 3 -0.72 10.76 -12.84
C HIS A 3 -1.84 10.68 -11.79
N TRP A 4 -1.46 10.40 -10.55
CA TRP A 4 -2.38 10.46 -9.42
C TRP A 4 -2.76 11.91 -9.13
N ASN A 5 -4.01 12.13 -8.73
CA ASN A 5 -4.53 13.44 -8.39
C ASN A 5 -4.94 13.44 -6.92
N SER A 6 -4.20 14.17 -6.08
CA SER A 6 -4.46 14.23 -4.63
C SER A 6 -5.86 14.74 -4.29
N PHE A 7 -6.48 15.57 -5.14
CA PHE A 7 -7.84 16.10 -4.95
C PHE A 7 -8.95 15.12 -5.37
N LYS A 8 -8.60 13.95 -5.90
CA LYS A 8 -9.55 12.90 -6.26
C LYS A 8 -9.21 11.61 -5.53
N LYS A 9 -10.15 11.12 -4.72
CA LYS A 9 -10.04 9.81 -4.08
C LYS A 9 -9.83 8.72 -5.15
N PRO A 10 -8.77 7.89 -5.05
CA PRO A 10 -8.55 6.80 -5.98
C PRO A 10 -9.57 5.67 -5.75
N SER A 11 -9.79 4.84 -6.77
CA SER A 11 -10.62 3.64 -6.63
C SER A 11 -9.99 2.66 -5.64
N SER A 12 -10.80 2.08 -4.75
CA SER A 12 -10.38 1.02 -3.83
C SER A 12 -9.96 -0.26 -4.55
N THR A 13 -10.32 -0.42 -5.83
CA THR A 13 -10.03 -1.60 -6.65
C THR A 13 -8.73 -1.50 -7.46
N ILE A 14 -8.05 -0.35 -7.46
CA ILE A 14 -6.83 -0.16 -8.25
C ILE A 14 -5.59 -0.42 -7.39
N CYS A 15 -4.71 -1.31 -7.87
CA CYS A 15 -3.44 -1.62 -7.22
C CYS A 15 -2.57 -0.35 -7.07
N PRO A 16 -2.10 -0.02 -5.85
CA PRO A 16 -1.24 1.12 -5.60
C PRO A 16 0.22 0.90 -6.05
N GLN A 17 0.60 -0.32 -6.45
CA GLN A 17 1.95 -0.63 -6.97
C GLN A 17 3.06 -0.08 -6.06
N ILE A 18 3.92 0.81 -6.57
CA ILE A 18 5.06 1.42 -5.87
C ILE A 18 4.70 2.14 -4.57
N TYR A 19 3.43 2.50 -4.34
CA TYR A 19 2.98 3.12 -3.10
C TYR A 19 2.61 2.10 -2.01
N CYS A 20 2.72 0.80 -2.30
CA CYS A 20 2.57 -0.28 -1.33
C CYS A 20 3.93 -0.60 -0.71
N PHE A 21 3.98 -0.70 0.62
CA PHE A 21 5.19 -1.07 1.35
C PHE A 21 5.76 -2.43 0.92
N HIS A 22 4.91 -3.35 0.46
CA HIS A 22 5.31 -4.66 -0.04
C HIS A 22 5.68 -4.69 -1.54
N TRP A 23 5.74 -3.54 -2.20
CA TRP A 23 6.09 -3.50 -3.62
C TRP A 23 7.54 -3.90 -3.86
N ARG A 24 7.75 -4.80 -4.83
CA ARG A 24 9.08 -5.21 -5.29
C ARG A 24 9.33 -4.54 -6.63
N ALA A 25 10.25 -3.57 -6.66
CA ALA A 25 10.64 -2.91 -7.90
C ALA A 25 11.58 -3.80 -8.72
N ALA A 26 11.37 -3.87 -10.04
CA ALA A 26 12.30 -4.50 -10.95
C ALA A 26 13.70 -3.86 -10.83
N GLY A 27 14.74 -4.68 -10.91
CA GLY A 27 16.13 -4.23 -10.72
C GLY A 27 16.59 -4.22 -9.26
N GLY A 28 15.67 -4.41 -8.31
CA GLY A 28 15.99 -4.55 -6.88
C GLY A 28 16.40 -5.97 -6.49
N TRP A 29 16.76 -6.11 -5.22
CA TRP A 29 17.05 -7.39 -4.57
C TRP A 29 16.22 -7.52 -3.31
N VAL A 30 15.73 -8.72 -3.04
CA VAL A 30 14.92 -9.03 -1.86
C VAL A 30 15.37 -10.34 -1.25
N ALA A 31 15.46 -10.41 0.07
CA ALA A 31 15.56 -11.66 0.81
C ALA A 31 14.22 -11.92 1.50
N GLU A 32 13.56 -13.03 1.18
CA GLU A 32 12.23 -13.37 1.70
C GLU A 32 12.32 -14.34 2.88
N GLY A 33 11.67 -14.00 4.00
CA GLY A 33 11.60 -14.86 5.19
C GLY A 33 12.37 -14.33 6.39
N LEU A 34 12.47 -15.16 7.43
CA LEU A 34 13.17 -14.84 8.66
C LEU A 34 14.57 -15.45 8.63
N TYR A 35 15.58 -14.61 8.80
CA TYR A 35 16.98 -15.03 8.82
C TYR A 35 17.61 -14.78 10.19
N PRO A 36 18.57 -15.61 10.62
CA PRO A 36 19.23 -15.45 11.93
C PRO A 36 19.99 -14.12 12.07
N ASN A 37 20.43 -13.53 10.95
CA ASN A 37 21.11 -12.25 10.90
C ASN A 37 21.09 -11.67 9.48
N LEU A 38 21.51 -10.40 9.37
CA LEU A 38 21.56 -9.66 8.12
C LEU A 38 22.50 -10.28 7.08
N GLN A 39 23.63 -10.88 7.50
CA GLN A 39 24.59 -11.49 6.58
C GLN A 39 23.98 -12.69 5.83
N VAL A 40 23.23 -13.53 6.55
CA VAL A 40 22.52 -14.68 5.94
C VAL A 40 21.43 -14.17 5.00
N ALA A 41 20.70 -13.11 5.36
CA ALA A 41 19.70 -12.50 4.49
C ALA A 41 20.31 -11.99 3.18
N TYR A 42 21.45 -11.29 3.24
CA TYR A 42 22.15 -10.81 2.03
C TYR A 42 22.63 -11.94 1.12
N GLN A 43 22.97 -13.11 1.67
CA GLN A 43 23.38 -14.26 0.87
C GLN A 43 22.19 -14.96 0.20
N ALA A 44 21.00 -14.83 0.79
CA ALA A 44 19.76 -15.42 0.31
C ALA A 44 18.93 -14.47 -0.57
N GLN A 45 19.46 -13.29 -0.92
CA GLN A 45 18.74 -12.33 -1.74
C GLN A 45 18.52 -12.84 -3.16
N GLU A 46 17.33 -12.56 -3.69
CA GLU A 46 16.92 -12.87 -5.06
C GLU A 46 16.74 -11.58 -5.85
N PHE A 47 17.14 -11.62 -7.12
CA PHE A 47 16.96 -10.50 -8.03
C PHE A 47 15.50 -10.39 -8.47
N VAL A 48 14.95 -9.18 -8.38
CA VAL A 48 13.59 -8.89 -8.84
C VAL A 48 13.63 -8.56 -10.33
N ALA A 49 13.42 -9.56 -11.18
CA ALA A 49 13.43 -9.37 -12.64
C ALA A 49 12.26 -8.52 -13.15
N THR A 50 11.07 -8.69 -12.56
CA THR A 50 9.86 -7.95 -12.92
C THR A 50 9.19 -7.41 -11.68
N SER A 51 8.69 -6.17 -11.77
CA SER A 51 8.04 -5.52 -10.63
C SER A 51 6.77 -6.27 -10.27
N ARG A 52 6.58 -6.55 -8.97
CA ARG A 52 5.44 -7.32 -8.49
C ARG A 52 5.07 -6.97 -7.06
N CYS A 53 3.86 -7.36 -6.68
CA CYS A 53 3.49 -7.43 -5.28
C CYS A 53 4.34 -8.50 -4.59
N GLY A 54 4.96 -8.16 -3.46
CA GLY A 54 5.74 -9.08 -2.62
C GLY A 54 5.03 -9.43 -1.32
N CYS A 55 3.71 -9.29 -1.25
CA CYS A 55 2.91 -9.72 -0.11
C CYS A 55 2.92 -11.25 0.00
N HIS A 56 3.34 -11.77 1.15
CA HIS A 56 3.28 -13.21 1.47
C HIS A 56 2.09 -13.56 2.37
N PHE A 57 1.47 -12.57 3.02
CA PHE A 57 0.35 -12.76 3.93
C PHE A 57 -0.97 -12.43 3.21
N GLY A 58 -1.57 -13.44 2.59
CA GLY A 58 -2.84 -13.29 1.89
C GLY A 58 -2.72 -12.73 0.47
N HIS A 59 -3.88 -12.48 -0.14
CA HIS A 59 -3.97 -11.94 -1.50
C HIS A 59 -4.41 -10.49 -1.48
N CYS A 60 -3.76 -9.66 -2.29
CA CYS A 60 -4.19 -8.28 -2.49
C CYS A 60 -5.59 -8.27 -3.13
N ALA A 61 -6.59 -7.75 -2.41
CA ALA A 61 -7.97 -7.64 -2.91
C ALA A 61 -8.08 -6.87 -4.24
N ARG A 62 -7.08 -6.04 -4.56
CA ARG A 62 -7.03 -5.23 -5.79
C ARG A 62 -6.44 -5.96 -7.01
N LEU A 63 -5.77 -7.09 -6.79
CA LEU A 63 -5.20 -7.93 -7.85
C LEU A 63 -5.99 -9.22 -8.10
N GLY A 64 -7.05 -9.46 -7.33
CA GLY A 64 -8.17 -10.31 -7.74
C GLY A 64 -7.93 -11.82 -7.79
N VAL A 65 -7.47 -12.44 -6.69
CA VAL A 65 -7.51 -13.90 -6.54
C VAL A 65 -8.06 -14.23 -5.16
N LEU A 66 -9.17 -14.97 -5.12
CA LEU A 66 -9.94 -15.28 -3.90
C LEU A 66 -9.09 -16.03 -2.85
N GLY A 67 -8.94 -15.44 -1.67
CA GLY A 67 -8.27 -15.95 -0.47
C GLY A 67 -7.97 -14.77 0.48
N ASP A 68 -7.58 -15.04 1.73
CA ASP A 68 -7.51 -14.06 2.84
C ASP A 68 -6.99 -12.68 2.39
N CYS A 69 -7.80 -11.64 2.64
CA CYS A 69 -7.55 -10.28 2.17
C CYS A 69 -6.32 -9.68 2.86
N ASP A 70 -5.27 -9.43 2.08
CA ASP A 70 -4.16 -8.62 2.55
C ASP A 70 -4.52 -7.13 2.57
N TRP A 71 -4.02 -6.42 3.58
CA TRP A 71 -4.32 -5.02 3.82
C TRP A 71 -3.28 -4.15 3.10
N TYR A 72 -3.69 -2.95 2.71
CA TYR A 72 -2.75 -2.00 2.11
C TYR A 72 -1.94 -1.31 3.20
N GLU A 73 -0.62 -1.52 3.19
CA GLU A 73 0.34 -0.75 3.98
C GLU A 73 0.99 0.32 3.08
N PRO A 74 0.82 1.62 3.38
CA PRO A 74 1.38 2.69 2.56
C PRO A 74 2.89 2.80 2.70
N ASP A 75 3.57 2.98 1.56
CA ASP A 75 4.93 3.53 1.54
C ASP A 75 4.85 5.06 1.63
N GLU A 76 4.93 5.58 2.86
CA GLU A 76 4.85 7.00 3.15
C GLU A 76 5.92 7.82 2.42
N LEU A 77 7.11 7.25 2.20
CA LEU A 77 8.20 7.95 1.52
C LEU A 77 7.83 8.18 0.06
N GLN A 78 7.36 7.14 -0.64
CA GLN A 78 6.97 7.27 -2.05
C GLN A 78 5.76 8.20 -2.22
N LEU A 79 4.79 8.15 -1.30
CA LEU A 79 3.65 9.08 -1.29
C LEU A 79 4.11 10.53 -1.11
N ALA A 80 5.01 10.79 -0.14
CA ALA A 80 5.53 12.12 0.11
C ALA A 80 6.34 12.68 -1.06
N GLN A 81 7.16 11.85 -1.71
CA GLN A 81 7.92 12.24 -2.91
C GLN A 81 7.00 12.67 -4.06
N ASP A 82 5.83 12.04 -4.19
CA ASP A 82 4.86 12.34 -5.24
C ASP A 82 3.79 13.37 -4.81
N GLY A 83 3.92 13.96 -3.61
CA GLY A 83 2.98 14.96 -3.09
C GLY A 83 1.58 14.41 -2.79
N LEU A 84 1.47 13.11 -2.53
CA LEU A 84 0.23 12.44 -2.16
C LEU A 84 0.10 12.38 -0.63
N PRO A 85 -1.13 12.52 -0.08
CA PRO A 85 -1.34 12.37 1.35
C PRO A 85 -1.07 10.93 1.80
N TRP A 86 -0.65 10.76 3.06
CA TRP A 86 -0.36 9.43 3.65
C TRP A 86 -1.52 8.44 3.52
N PHE A 87 -2.75 8.95 3.54
CA PHE A 87 -3.98 8.17 3.44
C PHE A 87 -4.47 7.95 2.00
N TYR A 88 -3.73 8.37 0.97
CA TYR A 88 -4.24 8.50 -0.41
C TYR A 88 -4.91 7.22 -0.92
N PHE A 89 -4.28 6.07 -0.70
CA PHE A 89 -4.81 4.78 -1.14
C PHE A 89 -5.61 4.03 -0.08
N ILE A 90 -5.85 4.61 1.10
CA ILE A 90 -6.62 3.97 2.17
C ILE A 90 -8.13 4.12 1.88
N PRO A 91 -8.86 3.01 1.60
CA PRO A 91 -10.26 3.07 1.17
C PRO A 91 -11.25 3.58 2.22
N ASN A 92 -11.06 3.17 3.48
CA ASN A 92 -11.96 3.48 4.60
C ASN A 92 -11.19 3.40 5.94
N PRO A 93 -11.69 4.05 7.01
CA PRO A 93 -10.99 4.06 8.30
C PRO A 93 -10.94 2.69 9.00
N GLN A 94 -11.80 1.73 8.62
CA GLN A 94 -11.75 0.38 9.19
C GLN A 94 -10.50 -0.39 8.77
N MET A 95 -9.79 0.08 7.74
CA MET A 95 -8.49 -0.43 7.30
C MET A 95 -7.30 0.10 8.09
N LEU A 96 -7.55 0.88 9.13
CA LEU A 96 -6.54 1.44 10.00
C LEU A 96 -6.70 0.93 11.44
N PRO A 97 -5.59 0.90 12.21
CA PRO A 97 -5.64 0.84 13.67
C PRO A 97 -6.60 1.89 14.23
N GLU A 98 -7.29 1.56 15.34
CA GLU A 98 -8.35 2.39 15.89
C GLU A 98 -7.89 3.82 16.19
N GLU A 99 -6.67 3.95 16.72
CA GLU A 99 -6.02 5.21 17.06
C GLU A 99 -5.77 6.14 15.86
N MET A 100 -5.69 5.60 14.63
CA MET A 100 -5.45 6.37 13.41
C MET A 100 -6.73 6.77 12.68
N ARG A 101 -7.88 6.21 13.07
CA ARG A 101 -9.16 6.39 12.33
C ARG A 101 -9.63 7.84 12.34
N ASP A 102 -9.54 8.50 13.49
CA ASP A 102 -9.96 9.89 13.63
C ASP A 102 -9.08 10.84 12.82
N GLU A 103 -7.77 10.56 12.76
CA GLU A 103 -6.85 11.34 11.94
C GLU A 103 -7.16 11.16 10.45
N TYR A 104 -7.37 9.92 10.01
CA TYR A 104 -7.81 9.62 8.65
C TYR A 104 -9.08 10.41 8.30
N ILE A 105 -10.14 10.29 9.11
CA ILE A 105 -11.43 10.94 8.82
C ILE A 105 -11.24 12.45 8.69
N ARG A 106 -10.60 13.10 9.68
CA ARG A 106 -10.37 14.56 9.62
C ARG A 106 -9.58 14.98 8.39
N ALA A 107 -8.46 14.30 8.11
CA ALA A 107 -7.55 14.71 7.05
C ALA A 107 -8.12 14.43 5.65
N SER A 108 -8.78 13.29 5.48
CA SER A 108 -9.39 12.89 4.21
C SER A 108 -10.66 13.67 3.90
N GLU A 109 -11.47 14.02 4.90
CA GLU A 109 -12.67 14.86 4.69
C GLU A 109 -12.31 16.31 4.37
N LEU A 110 -11.22 16.84 4.93
CA LEU A 110 -10.68 18.14 4.53
C LEU A 110 -10.32 18.19 3.04
N LEU A 111 -9.86 17.06 2.48
CA LEU A 111 -9.37 16.97 1.11
C LEU A 111 -10.46 16.58 0.10
N TRP A 112 -11.33 15.64 0.45
CA TRP A 112 -12.29 15.01 -0.46
C TRP A 112 -13.76 15.26 -0.10
N GLY A 113 -14.04 15.99 0.98
CA GLY A 113 -15.39 16.22 1.49
C GLY A 113 -15.87 15.13 2.45
N THR A 114 -16.99 15.40 3.12
CA THR A 114 -17.52 14.53 4.19
C THR A 114 -18.05 13.19 3.65
N LEU A 115 -17.91 12.14 4.46
CA LEU A 115 -18.46 10.80 4.19
C LEU A 115 -17.98 10.13 2.89
N HIS A 116 -16.90 10.59 2.25
CA HIS A 116 -16.34 9.98 1.03
C HIS A 116 -15.89 8.52 1.21
N TRP A 117 -15.81 8.04 2.45
CA TRP A 117 -15.45 6.68 2.85
C TRP A 117 -16.66 5.76 3.03
N HIS A 118 -17.89 6.29 3.03
CA HIS A 118 -19.11 5.47 3.05
C HIS A 118 -19.35 4.83 1.66
N GLY A 119 -19.48 3.50 1.61
CA GLY A 119 -19.78 2.74 0.39
C GLY A 119 -18.58 2.06 -0.28
N CYS A 120 -17.37 2.19 0.29
CA CYS A 120 -16.21 1.40 -0.10
C CYS A 120 -16.20 0.09 0.70
N ALA A 121 -17.10 -0.84 0.33
CA ALA A 121 -17.08 -2.23 0.79
C ALA A 121 -16.26 -3.09 -0.17
#